data_AF-A0A7L9C7V9-F1
#
_entry.id   AF-A0A7L9C7V9-F1
#
_cell.length_a   1.000
_cell.length_b   1.000
_cell.length_c   1.000
_cell.angle_alpha   90.00
_cell.angle_beta   90.00
_cell.angle_gamma   90.00
#
_symmetry.space_group_name_H-M   'P 1'
#
loop_
_entity.id
_entity.type
_entity.pdbx_description
1 polymer ?
#
loop_
_entity_poly.entity_id
_entity_poly.type
_entity_poly.pdbx_seq_one_letter_code
_entity_poly.pdbx_strand_id
1 'polypeptide(L)'
;MTNLKARRSIEEIREGLSPLFYDEGLRLVLLFGSAVSGKIHNKSEVDLAVLFDKPVDILALTNRVVRFLHTDQVDVVDLKRTSPLLRYVSVRHGKLLYERESGMFHEFYSLAFRRYVDTKKLRDAQAQSIQQFLLSGGLM
;
A
#
# COMPACT_ATOMS: atom_id res chain seq x y z
N MET A 1 28.22 -17.32 10.00
CA MET A 1 28.06 -17.19 8.53
C MET A 1 27.04 -16.10 8.27
N THR A 2 27.52 -14.98 7.77
CA THR A 2 26.83 -13.70 7.67
C THR A 2 25.68 -13.80 6.66
N ASN A 3 24.43 -13.80 7.14
CA ASN A 3 23.24 -13.89 6.30
C ASN A 3 22.94 -12.50 5.71
N LEU A 4 23.62 -12.18 4.60
CA LEU A 4 23.34 -11.01 3.79
C LEU A 4 22.02 -11.26 3.02
N LYS A 5 20.87 -11.09 3.68
CA LYS A 5 19.57 -11.09 2.98
C LYS A 5 19.60 -9.96 1.95
N ALA A 6 19.63 -10.34 0.68
CA ALA A 6 19.74 -9.43 -0.45
C ALA A 6 18.64 -8.36 -0.40
N ARG A 7 19.02 -7.10 -0.58
CA ARG A 7 18.08 -6.00 -0.80
C ARG A 7 17.41 -6.23 -2.14
N ARG A 8 16.07 -6.28 -2.18
CA ARG A 8 15.36 -6.38 -3.45
C ARG A 8 15.17 -5.03 -4.10
N SER A 9 15.42 -4.95 -5.40
CA SER A 9 15.10 -3.77 -6.19
C SER A 9 13.60 -3.67 -6.48
N ILE A 10 13.15 -2.49 -6.88
CA ILE A 10 11.75 -2.29 -7.32
C ILE A 10 11.48 -3.12 -8.57
N GLU A 11 12.48 -3.24 -9.44
CA GLU A 11 12.44 -4.03 -10.67
C GLU A 11 12.26 -5.51 -10.37
N GLU A 12 13.00 -6.08 -9.41
CA GLU A 12 12.84 -7.48 -8.99
C GLU A 12 11.45 -7.75 -8.39
N ILE A 13 10.90 -6.81 -7.62
CA ILE A 13 9.54 -6.92 -7.10
C ILE A 13 8.54 -6.90 -8.26
N ARG A 14 8.72 -6.00 -9.24
CA ARG A 14 7.86 -5.91 -10.42
C ARG A 14 7.90 -7.20 -11.25
N GLU A 15 9.08 -7.76 -11.44
CA GLU A 15 9.28 -9.01 -12.17
C GLU A 15 8.65 -10.21 -11.45
N GLY A 16 8.85 -10.33 -10.14
CA GLY A 16 8.22 -11.36 -9.33
C GLY A 16 6.69 -11.27 -9.34
N LEU A 17 6.13 -10.06 -9.40
CA LEU A 17 4.70 -9.82 -9.51
C LEU A 17 4.15 -9.93 -10.94
N SER A 18 4.98 -10.21 -11.96
CA SER A 18 4.51 -10.31 -13.34
C SER A 18 3.31 -11.26 -13.55
N PRO A 19 3.15 -12.41 -12.85
CA PRO A 19 1.98 -13.26 -13.02
C PRO A 19 0.68 -12.58 -12.55
N LEU A 20 0.76 -11.70 -11.55
CA LEU A 20 -0.39 -10.96 -11.02
C LEU A 20 -0.95 -9.98 -12.07
N PHE A 21 -0.11 -9.45 -12.95
CA PHE A 21 -0.51 -8.43 -13.94
C PHE A 21 -1.46 -8.94 -15.02
N TYR A 22 -1.67 -10.26 -15.09
CA TYR A 22 -2.61 -10.93 -15.98
C TYR A 22 -3.94 -11.27 -15.31
N ASP A 23 -4.11 -10.95 -14.02
CA ASP A 23 -5.37 -11.22 -13.32
C ASP A 23 -6.52 -10.40 -13.91
N GLU A 24 -7.64 -11.08 -14.14
CA GLU A 24 -8.84 -10.43 -14.65
C GLU A 24 -9.32 -9.33 -13.68
N GLY A 25 -9.53 -8.14 -14.23
CA GLY A 25 -10.02 -6.99 -13.47
C GLY A 25 -8.97 -6.28 -12.62
N LEU A 26 -7.70 -6.68 -12.64
CA LEU A 26 -6.63 -5.88 -12.04
C LEU A 26 -6.48 -4.56 -12.79
N ARG A 27 -6.34 -3.47 -12.04
CA ARG A 27 -6.27 -2.10 -12.57
C ARG A 27 -4.97 -1.40 -12.25
N LEU A 28 -4.56 -1.45 -10.98
CA LEU A 28 -3.36 -0.77 -10.48
C LEU A 28 -2.65 -1.65 -9.45
N VAL A 29 -1.32 -1.64 -9.49
CA VAL A 29 -0.45 -2.14 -8.43
C VAL A 29 0.57 -1.09 -8.07
N LEU A 30 0.62 -0.71 -6.80
CA LEU A 30 1.57 0.24 -6.25
C LEU A 30 2.40 -0.44 -5.17
N LEU A 31 3.71 -0.28 -5.23
CA LEU A 31 4.57 -0.48 -4.06
C LEU A 31 4.52 0.80 -3.22
N PHE A 32 4.26 0.71 -1.93
CA PHE A 32 4.25 1.88 -1.05
C PHE A 32 5.01 1.60 0.25
N GLY A 33 4.85 2.47 1.25
CA GLY A 33 5.41 2.24 2.58
C GLY A 33 6.93 2.36 2.64
N SER A 34 7.53 1.62 3.58
CA SER A 34 8.95 1.74 3.92
C SER A 34 9.88 1.43 2.73
N ALA A 35 9.42 0.54 1.85
CA ALA A 35 10.10 0.12 0.62
C ALA A 35 10.34 1.27 -0.37
N VAL A 36 9.51 2.33 -0.36
CA VAL A 36 9.67 3.46 -1.28
C VAL A 36 10.64 4.52 -0.77
N SER A 37 10.89 4.60 0.54
CA SER A 37 11.71 5.67 1.14
C SER A 37 13.22 5.51 0.97
N GLY A 38 13.68 4.44 0.29
CA GLY A 38 15.10 4.11 0.15
C GLY A 38 15.76 3.57 1.43
N LYS A 39 15.04 3.60 2.57
CA LYS A 39 15.43 2.94 3.83
C LYS A 39 14.88 1.51 3.86
N ILE A 40 15.23 0.73 2.84
CA ILE A 40 14.99 -0.71 2.78
C ILE A 40 15.88 -1.33 3.87
N HIS A 41 15.34 -1.46 5.08
CA HIS A 41 15.97 -2.25 6.14
C HIS A 41 16.05 -3.72 5.67
N ASN A 42 17.05 -4.47 6.13
CA ASN A 42 17.30 -5.88 5.74
C ASN A 42 16.15 -6.89 6.04
N LYS A 43 14.97 -6.39 6.45
CA LYS A 43 13.69 -7.06 6.65
C LYS A 43 12.57 -6.21 6.00
N SER A 44 12.71 -5.88 4.72
CA SER A 44 11.77 -4.94 4.10
C SER A 44 10.44 -5.61 3.86
N GLU A 45 9.46 -5.21 4.67
CA GLU A 45 8.04 -5.45 4.45
C GLU A 45 7.67 -4.87 3.08
N VAL A 46 7.11 -5.73 2.22
CA VAL A 46 6.63 -5.35 0.89
C VAL A 46 5.19 -4.94 1.03
N ASP A 47 4.96 -3.63 1.10
CA ASP A 47 3.63 -3.04 1.17
C ASP A 47 3.08 -2.79 -0.24
N LEU A 48 2.04 -3.53 -0.63
CA LEU A 48 1.40 -3.42 -1.94
C LEU A 48 -0.02 -2.89 -1.84
N ALA A 49 -0.32 -1.87 -2.62
CA ALA A 49 -1.68 -1.38 -2.78
C ALA A 49 -2.19 -1.81 -4.15
N VAL A 50 -3.30 -2.54 -4.16
CA VAL A 50 -3.91 -3.08 -5.38
C VAL A 50 -5.28 -2.45 -5.63
N LEU A 51 -5.63 -2.27 -6.88
CA LEU A 51 -6.98 -1.90 -7.29
C LEU A 51 -7.51 -2.93 -8.27
N PHE A 52 -8.68 -3.48 -7.97
CA PHE A 52 -9.43 -4.37 -8.85
C PHE A 52 -10.80 -3.76 -9.19
N ASP A 53 -11.37 -4.16 -10.32
CA ASP A 53 -12.73 -3.78 -10.71
C ASP A 53 -13.77 -4.27 -9.69
N LYS A 54 -13.61 -5.51 -9.22
CA LYS A 54 -14.47 -6.16 -8.23
C LYS A 54 -13.72 -6.36 -6.90
N PRO A 55 -14.42 -6.49 -5.76
CA PRO A 55 -13.78 -6.86 -4.50
C PRO A 55 -13.03 -8.18 -4.65
N VAL A 56 -11.84 -8.24 -4.08
CA VAL A 56 -10.98 -9.43 -4.07
C VAL A 56 -10.85 -9.97 -2.65
N ASP A 57 -10.63 -11.28 -2.55
CA ASP A 57 -10.17 -11.89 -1.31
C ASP A 57 -8.71 -11.49 -1.08
N ILE A 58 -8.51 -10.52 -0.18
CA ILE A 58 -7.19 -9.99 0.13
C ILE A 58 -6.29 -11.05 0.76
N LEU A 59 -6.82 -11.98 1.57
CA LEU A 59 -6.01 -13.02 2.17
C LEU A 59 -5.48 -13.99 1.10
N ALA A 60 -6.34 -14.39 0.17
CA ALA A 60 -5.94 -15.23 -0.95
C ALA A 60 -4.91 -14.53 -1.85
N LEU A 61 -5.09 -13.22 -2.09
CA LEU A 61 -4.16 -12.42 -2.86
C LEU A 61 -2.80 -12.27 -2.17
N THR A 62 -2.78 -11.95 -0.86
CA THR A 62 -1.56 -11.89 -0.06
C THR A 62 -0.79 -13.20 -0.13
N ASN A 63 -1.48 -14.34 0.02
CA ASN A 63 -0.85 -15.66 -0.09
C ASN A 63 -0.23 -15.92 -1.47
N ARG A 64 -0.83 -15.42 -2.55
CA ARG A 64 -0.25 -15.50 -3.90
C ARG A 64 1.00 -14.63 -4.01
N VAL A 65 0.94 -13.39 -3.53
CA VAL A 65 2.09 -12.48 -3.53
C VAL A 65 3.26 -13.05 -2.72
N VAL A 66 3.00 -13.60 -1.53
CA VAL A 66 4.01 -14.28 -0.70
C VAL A 66 4.72 -15.38 -1.48
N ARG A 67 3.97 -16.16 -2.29
CA ARG A 67 4.56 -17.19 -3.16
C ARG A 67 5.36 -16.60 -4.31
N PHE A 68 4.83 -15.59 -4.99
CA PHE A 68 5.51 -14.91 -6.11
C PHE A 68 6.81 -14.24 -5.69
N LEU A 69 6.82 -13.65 -4.50
CA LEU A 69 7.97 -12.94 -3.97
C LEU A 69 8.82 -13.84 -3.05
N HIS A 70 8.47 -15.09 -2.76
CA HIS A 70 9.22 -15.94 -1.82
C HIS A 70 9.55 -15.25 -0.49
N THR A 71 8.60 -14.51 0.09
CA THR A 71 8.75 -13.82 1.38
C THR A 71 7.42 -13.71 2.09
N ASP A 72 7.45 -13.91 3.41
CA ASP A 72 6.33 -13.79 4.34
C ASP A 72 6.04 -12.34 4.79
N GLN A 73 6.97 -11.42 4.52
CA GLN A 73 6.86 -10.01 4.90
C GLN A 73 6.17 -9.22 3.78
N VAL A 74 4.89 -9.52 3.57
CA VAL A 74 4.04 -8.86 2.57
C VAL A 74 2.77 -8.36 3.24
N ASP A 75 2.47 -7.07 3.07
CA ASP A 75 1.15 -6.52 3.35
C ASP A 75 0.48 -6.10 2.04
N VAL A 76 -0.77 -6.51 1.84
CA VAL A 76 -1.54 -6.18 0.64
C VAL A 76 -2.83 -5.48 1.04
N VAL A 77 -3.03 -4.28 0.51
CA VAL A 77 -4.20 -3.46 0.78
C VAL A 77 -5.06 -3.26 -0.47
N ASP A 78 -6.37 -3.41 -0.32
CA ASP A 78 -7.34 -3.09 -1.37
C ASP A 78 -7.62 -1.57 -1.39
N LEU A 79 -7.12 -0.87 -2.40
CA LEU A 79 -7.31 0.56 -2.61
C LEU A 79 -8.78 0.99 -2.64
N LYS A 80 -9.71 0.09 -2.99
CA LYS A 80 -11.15 0.36 -3.01
C LYS A 80 -11.72 0.43 -1.58
N ARG A 81 -11.17 -0.35 -0.64
CA ARG A 81 -11.66 -0.53 0.73
C ARG A 81 -10.84 0.21 1.80
N THR A 82 -9.66 0.72 1.47
CA THR A 82 -8.84 1.50 2.40
C THR A 82 -9.49 2.82 2.82
N SER A 83 -9.11 3.29 4.02
CA SER A 83 -9.50 4.61 4.52
C SER A 83 -8.94 5.73 3.61
N PRO A 84 -9.56 6.92 3.57
CA PRO A 84 -9.06 8.04 2.78
C PRO A 84 -7.60 8.43 3.09
N LEU A 85 -7.19 8.27 4.36
CA LEU A 85 -5.81 8.52 4.78
C LEU A 85 -4.85 7.50 4.15
N LEU A 86 -5.09 6.20 4.36
CA LEU A 86 -4.20 5.15 3.87
C LEU A 86 -4.15 5.16 2.34
N ARG A 87 -5.31 5.30 1.69
CA ARG A 87 -5.40 5.44 0.23
C ARG A 87 -4.52 6.57 -0.31
N TYR A 88 -4.59 7.74 0.32
CA TYR A 88 -3.78 8.88 -0.11
C TYR A 88 -2.28 8.66 0.16
N VAL A 89 -1.91 8.10 1.31
CA VAL A 89 -0.52 7.75 1.62
C VAL A 89 0.04 6.77 0.60
N SER A 90 -0.71 5.72 0.26
CA SER A 90 -0.30 4.70 -0.72
C SER A 90 -0.05 5.29 -2.11
N VAL A 91 -0.85 6.26 -2.57
CA VAL A 91 -0.64 6.88 -3.90
C VAL A 91 0.40 8.01 -3.86
N ARG A 92 0.46 8.77 -2.77
CA ARG A 92 1.39 9.92 -2.61
C ARG A 92 2.84 9.47 -2.57
N HIS A 93 3.09 8.38 -1.85
CA HIS A 93 4.42 7.81 -1.66
C HIS A 93 4.58 6.49 -2.41
N GLY A 94 3.66 6.15 -3.31
CA GLY A 94 3.69 4.91 -4.06
C GLY A 94 4.61 4.97 -5.27
N LYS A 95 5.16 3.82 -5.64
CA LYS A 95 5.80 3.55 -6.93
C LYS A 95 4.88 2.69 -7.75
N LEU A 96 4.56 3.14 -8.97
CA LEU A 96 3.73 2.40 -9.89
C LEU A 96 4.47 1.15 -10.38
N LEU A 97 3.91 -0.03 -10.11
CA LEU A 97 4.40 -1.29 -10.64
C LEU A 97 3.63 -1.72 -11.88
N TYR A 98 2.33 -1.44 -11.90
CA TYR A 98 1.42 -1.78 -13.00
C TYR A 98 0.25 -0.80 -13.05
N GLU A 99 -0.11 -0.37 -14.26
CA GLU A 99 -1.41 0.18 -14.59
C GLU A 99 -1.96 -0.50 -15.85
N ARG A 100 -3.25 -0.83 -15.85
CA ARG A 100 -3.89 -1.49 -16.99
C ARG A 100 -3.97 -0.57 -18.22
N GLU A 101 -4.29 0.70 -17.97
CA GLU A 101 -4.43 1.74 -18.99
C GLU A 101 -3.62 2.95 -18.56
N SER A 102 -2.94 3.59 -19.51
CA SER A 102 -2.11 4.75 -19.21
C SER A 102 -2.94 5.88 -18.62
N GLY A 103 -2.44 6.47 -17.53
CA GLY A 103 -3.09 7.60 -16.86
C GLY A 103 -4.05 7.20 -15.73
N MET A 104 -4.40 5.93 -15.61
CA MET A 104 -5.27 5.43 -14.56
C MET A 104 -4.71 5.72 -13.15
N PHE A 105 -3.38 5.63 -12.99
CA PHE A 105 -2.76 6.01 -11.72
C PHE A 105 -2.98 7.50 -11.38
N HIS A 106 -2.86 8.39 -12.36
CA HIS A 106 -3.02 9.84 -12.17
C HIS A 106 -4.47 10.20 -11.83
N GLU A 107 -5.44 9.59 -12.50
CA GLU A 107 -6.86 9.74 -12.18
C GLU A 107 -7.16 9.28 -10.76
N PHE A 108 -6.66 8.10 -10.39
CA PHE A 108 -6.85 7.55 -9.05
C PHE A 108 -6.17 8.42 -7.98
N TYR A 109 -4.96 8.92 -8.24
CA TYR A 109 -4.25 9.85 -7.37
C TYR A 109 -5.07 11.11 -7.12
N SER A 110 -5.57 11.73 -8.18
CA SER A 110 -6.38 12.96 -8.12
C SER A 110 -7.62 12.77 -7.25
N LEU A 111 -8.32 11.64 -7.40
CA LEU A 111 -9.48 11.30 -6.59
C LEU A 111 -9.11 11.03 -5.12
N ALA A 112 -8.03 10.28 -4.87
CA ALA A 112 -7.55 9.97 -3.52
C ALA A 112 -7.16 11.24 -2.76
N PHE A 113 -6.47 12.18 -3.42
CA PHE A 113 -6.12 13.48 -2.84
C PHE A 113 -7.34 14.30 -2.43
N ARG A 114 -8.33 14.45 -3.32
CA ARG A 114 -9.59 15.18 -2.99
C ARG A 114 -10.27 14.58 -1.77
N ARG A 115 -10.47 13.25 -1.76
CA ARG A 115 -11.09 12.54 -0.63
C ARG A 115 -10.31 12.70 0.68
N TYR A 116 -8.98 12.72 0.60
CA TYR A 116 -8.14 12.99 1.76
C TYR A 116 -8.39 14.39 2.31
N VAL A 117 -8.40 15.42 1.45
CA VAL A 117 -8.68 16.81 1.85
C VAL A 117 -10.07 16.94 2.47
N ASP A 118 -11.10 16.38 1.83
CA ASP A 118 -12.49 16.45 2.30
C ASP A 118 -12.69 15.87 3.70
N THR A 119 -11.92 14.83 4.02
CA THR A 119 -12.02 14.13 5.31
C THR A 119 -11.08 14.69 6.38
N LYS A 120 -10.38 15.81 6.11
CA LYS A 120 -9.46 16.45 7.06
C LYS A 120 -10.13 16.77 8.40
N LYS A 121 -11.30 17.42 8.38
CA LYS A 121 -12.05 17.78 9.60
C LYS A 121 -12.37 16.58 10.50
N LEU A 122 -12.64 15.41 9.92
CA LEU A 122 -12.95 14.20 10.67
C LEU A 122 -11.69 13.66 11.36
N ARG A 123 -10.55 13.69 10.66
CA ARG A 123 -9.26 13.29 11.23
C ARG A 123 -8.80 14.24 12.33
N ASP A 124 -9.00 15.54 12.14
CA ASP A 124 -8.65 16.55 13.16
C ASP A 124 -9.49 16.35 14.43
N ALA A 125 -10.80 16.06 14.30
CA ALA A 125 -11.67 15.73 15.43
C ALA A 125 -11.27 14.41 16.12
N GLN A 126 -10.92 13.37 15.35
CA GLN A 126 -10.40 12.11 15.91
C GLN A 126 -9.11 12.33 16.71
N ALA A 127 -8.18 13.13 16.19
CA ALA A 127 -6.93 13.44 16.89
C ALA A 127 -7.17 14.16 18.23
N GLN A 128 -8.10 15.12 18.26
CA GLN A 128 -8.49 15.80 19.50
C GLN A 128 -9.10 14.84 20.53
N SER A 129 -9.98 13.93 20.09
CA SER A 129 -10.58 12.94 20.98
C SER A 129 -9.54 11.98 21.57
N ILE A 130 -8.58 11.51 20.74
CA ILE A 130 -7.46 10.67 21.22
C ILE A 130 -6.62 11.44 22.25
N GLN A 131 -6.31 12.71 22.00
CA GLN A 131 -5.54 13.54 22.93
C GLN A 131 -6.26 13.70 24.27
N GLN A 132 -7.57 13.97 24.26
CA GLN A 132 -8.37 14.06 25.48
C GLN A 132 -8.38 12.76 26.26
N PHE A 133 -8.51 11.62 25.56
CA PHE A 133 -8.45 10.29 26.19
C PHE A 133 -7.11 10.08 26.90
N LEU A 134 -5.99 10.36 26.23
CA LEU A 134 -4.65 10.21 26.82
C LEU A 134 -4.43 11.08 28.06
N LEU A 135 -4.90 12.34 28.02
CA LEU A 135 -4.85 13.26 29.16
C LEU A 135 -5.72 12.77 30.33
N SER A 136 -6.94 12.30 30.04
CA SER A 136 -7.87 11.80 31.07
C SER A 136 -7.41 10.49 31.72
N GLY A 137 -6.64 9.68 31.00
CA GLY A 137 -6.13 8.39 31.46
C GLY A 137 -4.75 8.44 32.13
N GLY A 138 -4.12 9.63 32.24
CA GLY A 138 -2.80 9.79 32.87
C GLY A 138 -1.65 9.15 32.08
N LEU A 139 -1.82 8.96 30.77
CA LEU A 139 -0.82 8.38 29.86
C LEU A 139 0.07 9.44 29.19
N MET A 140 -0.12 10.71 29.54
CA MET A 140 0.66 11.88 29.13
C MET A 140 0.87 12.82 30.31
#